data_AF-A0A1J3GTU9-F1
#
_entry.id   AF-A0A1J3GTU9-F1
#
_cell.length_a   1.000
_cell.length_b   1.000
_cell.length_c   1.000
_cell.angle_alpha   90.00
_cell.angle_beta   90.00
_cell.angle_gamma   90.00
#
_symmetry.space_group_name_H-M   'P 1'
#
loop_
_entity.id
_entity.type
_entity.pdbx_description
1 polymer ?
#
loop_
_entity_poly.entity_id
_entity_poly.type
_entity_poly.pdbx_seq_one_letter_code
_entity_poly.pdbx_strand_id
1 'polypeptide(L)'
;GVRSGKNEKAPLVLGIAGRLVKDKGHPLMFAALKRVFEENKTARENVVVLVAGDGPWGNRYRDLGSNNVIVLGPLDQEMLAGFYNAID
;
A
#
# COMPACT_ATOMS: atom_id res chain seq x y z
N GLY A 1 25.17 -11.14 7.37
CA GLY A 1 24.47 -11.91 8.41
C GLY A 1 23.43 -12.77 7.75
N VAL A 2 23.59 -14.08 7.84
CA VAL A 2 22.73 -15.09 7.21
C VAL A 2 21.35 -15.07 7.86
N ARG A 3 20.29 -14.83 7.09
CA ARG A 3 18.93 -15.22 7.48
C ARG A 3 18.64 -16.58 6.84
N SER A 4 18.93 -17.64 7.60
CA SER A 4 18.45 -18.99 7.32
C SER A 4 17.30 -19.26 8.28
N GLY A 5 16.13 -19.67 7.76
CA GLY A 5 15.09 -20.30 8.57
C GLY A 5 13.69 -19.68 8.52
N LYS A 6 13.04 -19.67 7.35
CA LYS A 6 11.60 -19.97 7.12
C LYS A 6 11.30 -19.74 5.64
N ASN A 7 10.42 -20.54 5.06
CA ASN A 7 9.75 -20.24 3.79
C ASN A 7 8.82 -19.01 3.96
N GLU A 8 9.34 -17.86 4.39
CA GLU A 8 8.61 -16.61 4.34
C GLU A 8 8.67 -16.13 2.89
N LYS A 9 7.57 -16.35 2.16
CA LYS A 9 7.39 -15.71 0.86
C LYS A 9 7.52 -14.21 1.08
N ALA A 10 8.24 -13.52 0.19
CA ALA A 10 8.24 -12.07 0.18
C ALA A 10 6.80 -11.56 0.13
N PRO A 11 6.46 -10.48 0.85
CA PRO A 11 5.12 -9.93 0.84
C PRO A 11 4.76 -9.46 -0.58
N LEU A 12 3.49 -9.58 -0.95
CA LEU A 12 2.96 -8.97 -2.16
C LEU A 12 2.86 -7.45 -1.94
N VAL A 13 3.38 -6.65 -2.86
CA VAL A 13 3.41 -5.19 -2.76
C VAL A 13 2.44 -4.57 -3.77
N LEU A 14 1.36 -3.96 -3.26
CA LEU A 14 0.36 -3.25 -4.08
C LEU A 14 0.65 -1.76 -4.12
N GLY A 15 0.58 -1.17 -5.31
CA GLY A 15 0.76 0.26 -5.53
C GLY A 15 -0.53 1.04 -5.72
N ILE A 16 -0.66 2.18 -5.04
CA ILE A 16 -1.63 3.24 -5.35
C ILE A 16 -0.85 4.52 -5.61
N ALA A 17 -0.93 5.07 -6.82
CA ALA A 17 -0.23 6.31 -7.19
C ALA A 17 -1.18 7.36 -7.77
N GLY A 18 -0.92 8.64 -7.47
CA GLY A 18 -1.58 9.79 -8.10
C GLY A 18 -2.22 10.76 -7.10
N ARG A 19 -3.10 11.65 -7.59
CA ARG A 19 -3.80 12.60 -6.72
C ARG A 19 -4.80 11.86 -5.82
N LEU A 20 -4.64 11.99 -4.51
CA LEU A 20 -5.42 11.29 -3.48
C LEU A 20 -6.74 12.01 -3.17
N VAL A 21 -7.59 12.14 -4.19
CA VAL A 21 -8.86 12.88 -4.15
C VAL A 21 -10.06 12.00 -4.52
N LYS A 22 -11.26 12.35 -4.02
CA LYS A 22 -12.44 11.48 -4.05
C LYS A 22 -12.81 10.95 -5.45
N ASP A 23 -12.65 11.77 -6.48
CA ASP A 23 -12.95 11.49 -7.89
C ASP A 23 -12.01 10.47 -8.54
N LYS A 24 -10.86 10.17 -7.92
CA LYS A 24 -9.92 9.13 -8.38
C LYS A 24 -10.24 7.73 -7.88
N GLY A 25 -11.44 7.51 -7.36
CA GLY A 25 -11.91 6.18 -6.94
C GLY A 25 -11.38 5.71 -5.59
N HIS A 26 -10.66 6.56 -4.84
CA HIS A 26 -10.17 6.24 -3.50
C HIS A 26 -11.25 5.77 -2.50
N PRO A 27 -12.52 6.26 -2.52
CA PRO A 27 -13.58 5.67 -1.71
C PRO A 27 -13.77 4.17 -1.93
N LEU A 28 -13.78 3.74 -3.19
CA LEU A 28 -13.98 2.34 -3.54
C LEU A 28 -12.74 1.51 -3.18
N MET A 29 -11.55 2.00 -3.54
CA MET A 29 -10.29 1.31 -3.23
C MET A 29 -10.09 1.14 -1.71
N PHE A 30 -10.37 2.18 -0.93
CA PHE A 30 -10.30 2.11 0.53
C PHE A 30 -11.27 1.07 1.10
N ALA A 31 -12.52 1.06 0.65
CA ALA A 31 -13.51 0.09 1.10
C ALA A 31 -13.13 -1.35 0.72
N ALA A 32 -12.57 -1.55 -0.47
CA ALA A 32 -12.10 -2.85 -0.94
C ALA A 32 -10.92 -3.37 -0.09
N LEU A 33 -9.87 -2.54 0.10
CA LEU A 33 -8.73 -2.90 0.93
C LEU A 33 -9.15 -3.16 2.39
N LYS A 34 -10.05 -2.34 2.93
CA LYS A 34 -10.61 -2.55 4.27
C LYS A 34 -11.26 -3.92 4.39
N ARG A 35 -12.17 -4.25 3.47
CA ARG A 35 -12.84 -5.55 3.45
C ARG A 35 -11.84 -6.70 3.35
N VAL A 36 -10.88 -6.61 2.43
CA VAL A 36 -9.85 -7.66 2.27
C VAL A 36 -9.06 -7.87 3.56
N PHE A 37 -8.64 -6.80 4.25
CA PHE A 37 -7.87 -6.93 5.49
C PHE A 37 -8.72 -7.35 6.71
N GLU A 38 -10.02 -7.07 6.70
CA GLU A 38 -10.95 -7.55 7.73
C GLU A 38 -11.31 -9.03 7.55
N GLU A 39 -11.51 -9.46 6.30
CA GLU A 39 -12.02 -10.81 5.98
C GLU A 39 -10.90 -11.84 5.71
N ASN A 40 -9.69 -11.40 5.35
CA ASN A 40 -8.59 -12.27 4.98
C ASN A 40 -7.32 -11.97 5.79
N LYS A 41 -7.11 -12.75 6.86
CA LYS A 41 -5.92 -12.66 7.73
C LYS A 41 -4.62 -12.86 6.96
N THR A 42 -4.58 -13.81 6.02
CA THR A 42 -3.37 -14.08 5.23
C THR A 42 -3.01 -12.88 4.35
N ALA A 43 -4.00 -12.24 3.73
CA ALA A 43 -3.76 -11.01 2.96
C ALA A 43 -3.28 -9.87 3.87
N ARG A 44 -3.90 -9.69 5.04
CA ARG A 44 -3.49 -8.68 6.02
C ARG A 44 -2.04 -8.85 6.48
N GLU A 45 -1.55 -10.08 6.59
CA GLU A 45 -0.18 -10.39 7.06
C GLU A 45 0.87 -10.38 5.94
N ASN A 46 0.47 -10.63 4.68
CA ASN A 46 1.42 -10.84 3.58
C ASN A 46 1.29 -9.81 2.45
N VAL A 47 0.40 -8.83 2.54
CA VAL A 47 0.24 -7.75 1.55
C VAL A 47 0.67 -6.43 2.16
N VAL A 48 1.59 -5.74 1.49
CA VAL A 48 1.98 -4.34 1.79
C VAL A 48 1.38 -3.43 0.73
N VAL A 49 0.74 -2.33 1.15
CA VAL A 49 0.19 -1.32 0.23
C VAL A 49 1.04 -0.06 0.31
N LEU A 50 1.67 0.31 -0.80
CA LEU A 50 2.38 1.57 -0.95
C LEU A 50 1.46 2.61 -1.60
N VAL A 51 1.30 3.76 -0.95
CA VAL A 51 0.47 4.87 -1.43
C VAL A 51 1.35 6.07 -1.71
N ALA A 52 1.52 6.40 -2.99
CA ALA A 52 2.28 7.56 -3.47
C ALA A 52 1.33 8.64 -4.01
N GLY A 53 1.57 9.89 -3.62
CA GLY A 53 0.83 11.06 -4.07
C GLY A 53 0.27 11.91 -2.94
N ASP A 54 -0.47 12.93 -3.33
CA ASP A 54 -0.94 13.99 -2.43
C ASP A 54 -2.46 14.18 -2.50
N GLY A 55 -3.06 14.47 -1.34
CA GLY A 55 -4.48 14.76 -1.20
C GLY A 55 -5.14 14.20 0.07
N PRO A 56 -6.41 14.56 0.34
CA PRO A 56 -7.11 14.26 1.60
C PRO A 56 -7.24 12.77 1.94
N TRP A 57 -7.11 11.88 0.95
CA TRP A 57 -7.21 10.43 1.17
C TRP A 57 -5.94 9.81 1.76
N GLY A 58 -4.79 10.50 1.74
CA GLY A 58 -3.56 9.98 2.34
C GLY A 58 -3.71 9.64 3.82
N ASN A 59 -4.38 10.51 4.60
CA ASN A 59 -4.62 10.24 6.02
C ASN A 59 -5.58 9.06 6.22
N ARG A 60 -6.59 8.93 5.37
CA ARG A 60 -7.52 7.78 5.44
C ARG A 60 -6.76 6.48 5.24
N TYR A 61 -5.87 6.40 4.25
CA TYR A 61 -5.04 5.20 4.04
C TYR A 61 -4.14 4.89 5.23
N ARG A 62 -3.57 5.91 5.91
CA ARG A 62 -2.81 5.68 7.16
C ARG A 62 -3.65 5.04 8.25
N ASP A 63 -4.93 5.40 8.35
CA ASP A 63 -5.86 4.84 9.34
C ASP A 63 -6.31 3.40 9.00
N LEU A 64 -6.04 2.91 7.78
CA LEU A 64 -6.55 1.61 7.31
C LEU A 64 -5.79 0.41 7.89
N GLY A 65 -4.48 0.55 8.11
CA GLY A 65 -3.65 -0.57 8.57
C GLY A 65 -2.35 -0.06 9.17
N SER A 66 -2.16 -0.30 10.47
CA SER A 66 -1.02 0.22 11.22
C SER A 66 0.34 -0.33 10.75
N ASN A 67 0.37 -1.53 10.16
CA ASN A 67 1.60 -2.27 9.89
C ASN A 67 1.82 -2.64 8.41
N ASN A 68 0.81 -2.51 7.55
CA ASN A 68 0.86 -3.01 6.17
C ASN A 68 0.38 -2.00 5.12
N VAL A 69 0.11 -0.76 5.51
CA VAL A 69 -0.16 0.35 4.60
C VAL A 69 0.85 1.47 4.86
N ILE A 70 1.59 1.86 3.82
CA ILE A 70 2.66 2.86 3.90
C ILE A 70 2.31 3.98 2.93
N VAL A 71 2.05 5.17 3.47
CA VAL A 71 1.76 6.37 2.67
C VAL A 71 3.02 7.21 2.55
N LEU A 72 3.60 7.22 1.36
CA LEU A 72 4.87 7.88 1.03
C LEU A 72 4.71 9.39 0.81
N GLY A 73 3.50 9.85 0.49
CA GLY A 73 3.27 11.24 0.09
C GLY A 73 3.68 11.47 -1.38
N PRO A 74 3.79 12.74 -1.82
CA PRO A 74 4.21 13.06 -3.18
C PRO A 74 5.65 12.59 -3.43
N LEU A 75 5.88 12.01 -4.61
CA LEU A 75 7.18 11.53 -5.06
C LEU A 75 7.63 12.35 -6.28
N ASP A 76 8.93 12.61 -6.38
CA ASP A 76 9.53 13.11 -7.61
C ASP A 76 9.64 12.00 -8.68
N GLN A 77 10.13 12.35 -9.87
CA GLN A 77 10.17 11.43 -11.00
C GLN A 77 11.08 10.23 -10.77
N GLU A 78 12.22 10.41 -10.10
CA GLU A 78 13.17 9.33 -9.83
C GLU A 78 12.60 8.36 -8.79
N MET A 79 12.03 8.90 -7.72
CA MET A 79 11.33 8.11 -6.70
C MET A 79 10.10 7.40 -7.26
N LEU A 80 9.39 8.00 -8.21
CA LEU A 80 8.24 7.38 -8.86
C LEU A 80 8.65 6.17 -9.72
N ALA A 81 9.79 6.25 -10.41
CA ALA A 81 10.36 5.09 -11.10
C ALA A 81 10.71 3.97 -10.11
N GLY A 82 11.32 4.33 -8.97
CA GLY A 82 11.58 3.40 -7.87
C GLY A 82 10.31 2.76 -7.30
N PHE A 83 9.25 3.56 -7.12
CA PHE A 83 7.94 3.08 -6.68
C PHE A 83 7.36 2.03 -7.64
N TYR A 84 7.36 2.30 -8.96
CA TYR A 84 6.83 1.34 -9.94
C TYR A 84 7.68 0.07 -10.05
N ASN A 85 8.98 0.13 -9.77
CA ASN A 85 9.84 -1.05 -9.72
C ASN A 85 9.68 -1.87 -8.43
N ALA A 86 9.06 -1.32 -7.40
CA ALA A 86 8.91 -1.95 -6.08
C ALA A 86 7.55 -2.63 -5.87
N ILE A 87 6.59 -2.42 -6.78
CA ILE A 87 5.26 -3.04 -6.73
C ILE A 87 5.23 -4.33 -7.57
N ASP A 88 4.39 -5.28 -7.17
CA ASP A 88 4.13 -6.54 -7.90
C ASP A 88 2.99 -6.42 -8.92
#